data_AF-A0A7X4A5P3-F1
#
_entry.id   AF-A0A7X4A5P3-F1
#
_cell.length_a   1.000
_cell.length_b   1.000
_cell.length_c   1.000
_cell.angle_alpha   90.00
_cell.angle_beta   90.00
_cell.angle_gamma   90.00
#
_symmetry.space_group_name_H-M   'P 1'
#
loop_
_entity.id
_entity.type
_entity.pdbx_description
1 polymer ?
#
loop_
_entity_poly.entity_id
_entity_poly.type
_entity_poly.pdbx_seq_one_letter_code
_entity_poly.pdbx_strand_id
1 'polypeptide(L)'
;MLSSNLERSLHRALALANERSHEFATLEHLLLSLVEDQDALSVLRACNVDVDRLRAEVSDYIDTELTGLITERDEDAKPTAGFQRVLQRAAIHVQSSGREEVTGANVIVAMFAERESHAVYFLQEQDMTRFDAVNYISHGIAKVPGEDAARTPEGADDDAGGESVVKQGTEALAAYCVDLNAKAADGRIDPLIGREAEVERTVQILCRRTKNNPLYVGDPGVGKTAIAEGLARRIVNGEVPEVLGESTIYALDMGALLAGTRYRGDFEERLKAVLKELENTPGAVLFIDEIHTLIGAGATSGG
;
A
#
# COMPACT_ATOMS: atom_id res chain seq x y z
N MET A 1 -9.21 11.75 -22.88
CA MET A 1 -8.25 12.17 -23.93
C MET A 1 -6.84 11.85 -23.46
N LEU A 2 -5.86 11.72 -24.35
CA LEU A 2 -4.45 11.59 -23.94
C LEU A 2 -3.91 12.98 -23.63
N SER A 3 -3.02 13.07 -22.64
CA SER A 3 -2.33 14.34 -22.38
C SER A 3 -1.35 14.67 -23.48
N SER A 4 -1.12 15.97 -23.70
CA SER A 4 -0.12 16.44 -24.66
C SER A 4 1.30 15.98 -24.35
N ASN A 5 1.62 15.71 -23.08
CA ASN A 5 2.87 15.07 -22.67
C ASN A 5 2.92 13.62 -23.13
N LEU A 6 1.85 12.85 -22.83
CA LEU A 6 1.78 11.46 -23.22
C LEU A 6 1.79 11.27 -24.74
N GLU A 7 1.06 12.09 -25.51
CA GLU A 7 1.07 12.02 -26.98
C GLU A 7 2.49 12.20 -27.55
N ARG A 8 3.26 13.18 -27.04
CA ARG A 8 4.66 13.35 -27.41
C ARG A 8 5.50 12.13 -27.04
N SER A 9 5.25 11.54 -25.88
CA SER A 9 5.93 10.33 -25.44
C SER A 9 5.63 9.12 -26.33
N LEU A 10 4.39 8.96 -26.80
CA LEU A 10 4.05 7.88 -27.73
C LEU A 10 4.75 8.05 -29.09
N HIS A 11 4.78 9.28 -29.61
CA HIS A 11 5.49 9.58 -30.85
C HIS A 11 7.00 9.36 -30.72
N ARG A 12 7.60 9.77 -29.59
CA ARG A 12 9.02 9.55 -29.32
C ARG A 12 9.33 8.05 -29.21
N ALA A 13 8.49 7.25 -28.55
CA ALA A 13 8.68 5.81 -28.47
C ALA A 13 8.70 5.13 -29.85
N LEU A 14 7.82 5.56 -30.77
CA LEU A 14 7.84 5.08 -32.16
C LEU A 14 9.08 5.55 -32.92
N ALA A 15 9.47 6.81 -32.75
CA ALA A 15 10.69 7.35 -33.34
C ALA A 15 11.95 6.59 -32.89
N LEU A 16 12.05 6.27 -31.59
CA LEU A 16 13.16 5.49 -31.03
C LEU A 16 13.28 4.09 -31.64
N ALA A 17 12.15 3.46 -31.99
CA ALA A 17 12.12 2.19 -32.69
C ALA A 17 12.53 2.35 -34.17
N ASN A 18 12.00 3.37 -34.85
CA ASN A 18 12.34 3.68 -36.24
C ASN A 18 13.82 4.04 -36.44
N GLU A 19 14.42 4.81 -35.53
CA GLU A 19 15.84 5.18 -35.56
C GLU A 19 16.77 3.97 -35.50
N ARG A 20 16.30 2.86 -34.92
CA ARG A 20 17.01 1.57 -34.82
C ARG A 20 16.56 0.57 -35.87
N SER A 21 15.67 0.99 -36.78
CA SER A 21 15.05 0.13 -37.79
C SER A 21 14.34 -1.09 -37.19
N HIS A 22 13.79 -0.95 -35.98
CA HIS A 22 13.00 -2.01 -35.35
C HIS A 22 11.60 -2.10 -35.98
N GLU A 23 11.16 -3.30 -36.36
CA GLU A 23 9.81 -3.54 -36.91
C GLU A 23 8.70 -3.19 -35.90
N PHE A 24 9.01 -3.34 -34.60
CA PHE A 24 8.05 -3.15 -33.52
C PHE A 24 8.53 -2.20 -32.43
N ALA A 25 7.64 -1.30 -31.99
CA ALA A 25 7.81 -0.52 -30.78
C ALA A 25 7.32 -1.32 -29.56
N THR A 26 8.27 -1.68 -28.70
CA THR A 26 8.04 -2.47 -27.48
C THR A 26 7.81 -1.58 -26.25
N LEU A 27 7.57 -2.20 -25.09
CA LEU A 27 7.38 -1.46 -23.84
C LEU A 27 8.68 -0.80 -23.35
N GLU A 28 9.83 -1.32 -23.75
CA GLU A 28 11.15 -0.76 -23.43
C GLU A 28 11.35 0.57 -24.16
N HIS A 29 10.94 0.67 -25.43
CA HIS A 29 10.91 1.95 -26.18
C HIS A 29 9.95 2.95 -25.53
N LEU A 30 8.80 2.47 -25.05
CA LEU A 30 7.84 3.31 -24.33
C LEU A 30 8.41 3.81 -23.00
N LEU A 31 9.07 2.94 -22.23
CA LEU A 31 9.69 3.31 -20.96
C LEU A 31 10.84 4.32 -21.18
N LEU A 32 11.68 4.10 -22.19
CA LEU A 32 12.74 5.02 -22.58
C LEU A 32 12.19 6.39 -22.99
N SER A 33 11.00 6.45 -23.58
CA SER A 33 10.36 7.73 -23.83
C SER A 33 9.75 8.36 -22.57
N LEU A 34 9.20 7.56 -21.66
CA LEU A 34 8.53 8.05 -20.44
C LEU A 34 9.51 8.63 -19.42
N VAL A 35 10.79 8.26 -19.44
CA VAL A 35 11.82 8.92 -18.60
C VAL A 35 12.08 10.38 -18.97
N GLU A 36 11.47 10.89 -20.04
CA GLU A 36 11.47 12.31 -20.43
C GLU A 36 10.09 12.98 -20.29
N ASP A 37 9.06 12.22 -19.91
CA ASP A 37 7.70 12.70 -19.72
C ASP A 37 7.56 13.32 -18.33
N GLN A 38 7.06 14.56 -18.24
CA GLN A 38 7.00 15.28 -16.94
C GLN A 38 6.08 14.57 -15.93
N ASP A 39 4.97 13.99 -16.39
CA ASP A 39 4.04 13.29 -15.51
C ASP A 39 4.64 11.97 -15.02
N ALA A 40 5.29 11.20 -15.91
CA ALA A 40 5.97 9.96 -15.52
C ALA A 40 7.19 10.22 -14.63
N LEU A 41 8.01 11.24 -14.94
CA LEU A 41 9.17 11.66 -14.14
C LEU A 41 8.78 11.96 -12.69
N SER A 42 7.66 12.62 -12.49
CA SER A 42 7.16 12.92 -11.15
C SER A 42 6.91 11.64 -10.34
N VAL A 43 6.35 10.60 -10.95
CA VAL A 43 6.13 9.29 -10.31
C VAL A 43 7.45 8.56 -10.07
N LEU A 44 8.33 8.51 -11.07
CA LEU A 44 9.61 7.80 -11.00
C LEU A 44 10.47 8.35 -9.86
N ARG A 45 10.61 9.68 -9.76
CA ARG A 45 11.38 10.34 -8.69
C ARG A 45 10.74 10.11 -7.32
N ALA A 46 9.42 10.30 -7.22
CA ALA A 46 8.70 10.02 -6.00
C ALA A 46 8.86 8.57 -5.54
N CYS A 47 9.05 7.61 -6.45
CA CYS A 47 9.30 6.21 -6.14
C CYS A 47 10.78 5.87 -5.88
N ASN A 48 11.65 6.89 -5.76
CA ASN A 48 13.10 6.75 -5.57
C ASN A 48 13.81 6.01 -6.73
N VAL A 49 13.32 6.17 -7.95
CA VAL A 49 13.98 5.63 -9.15
C VAL A 49 15.07 6.60 -9.61
N ASP A 50 16.27 6.08 -9.78
CA ASP A 50 17.36 6.75 -10.48
C ASP A 50 17.07 6.72 -11.99
N VAL A 51 16.51 7.84 -12.47
CA VAL A 51 16.08 8.01 -13.86
C VAL A 51 17.25 7.95 -14.84
N ASP A 52 18.42 8.45 -14.46
CA ASP A 52 19.58 8.45 -15.35
C ASP A 52 20.15 7.04 -15.49
N ARG A 53 20.21 6.29 -14.40
CA ARG A 53 20.54 4.86 -14.43
C ARG A 53 19.50 4.06 -15.24
N LEU A 54 18.21 4.29 -15.01
CA LEU A 54 17.14 3.60 -15.73
C LEU A 54 17.21 3.87 -17.25
N ARG A 55 17.47 5.12 -17.64
CA ARG A 55 17.66 5.49 -19.05
C ARG A 55 18.81 4.71 -19.68
N ALA A 56 19.94 4.62 -18.99
CA ALA A 56 21.12 3.92 -19.49
C ALA A 56 20.87 2.42 -19.65
N GLU A 57 20.30 1.75 -18.64
CA GLU A 57 20.00 0.31 -18.66
C GLU A 57 18.98 -0.05 -19.74
N VAL A 58 17.90 0.73 -19.89
CA VAL A 58 16.89 0.50 -20.91
C VAL A 58 17.45 0.75 -22.32
N SER A 59 18.25 1.82 -22.51
CA SER A 59 18.87 2.08 -23.82
C SER A 59 19.82 0.96 -24.22
N ASP A 60 20.68 0.51 -23.30
CA ASP A 60 21.63 -0.58 -23.55
C ASP A 60 20.91 -1.87 -23.96
N TYR A 61 19.83 -2.21 -23.24
CA TYR A 61 19.01 -3.37 -23.59
C TYR A 61 18.38 -3.26 -24.99
N ILE A 62 17.86 -2.09 -25.35
CA ILE A 62 17.28 -1.87 -26.68
C ILE A 62 18.37 -2.01 -27.76
N ASP A 63 19.58 -1.50 -27.50
CA ASP A 63 20.67 -1.50 -28.48
C ASP A 63 21.34 -2.87 -28.63
N THR A 64 21.27 -3.74 -27.63
CA THR A 64 21.98 -5.04 -27.59
C THR A 64 21.05 -6.25 -27.75
N GLU A 65 19.94 -6.29 -27.04
CA GLU A 65 19.07 -7.46 -26.93
C GLU A 65 17.90 -7.43 -27.94
N LEU A 66 17.50 -6.25 -28.42
CA LEU A 66 16.41 -6.12 -29.41
C LEU A 66 16.86 -6.13 -30.88
N THR A 67 18.12 -6.50 -31.14
CA THR A 67 18.68 -6.60 -32.51
C THR A 67 17.88 -7.53 -33.43
N GLY A 68 17.17 -8.52 -32.87
CA GLY A 68 16.27 -9.40 -33.63
C GLY A 68 15.02 -8.73 -34.20
N LEU A 69 14.73 -7.48 -33.81
CA LEU A 69 13.63 -6.68 -34.36
C LEU A 69 14.06 -5.85 -35.57
N ILE A 70 15.36 -5.77 -35.88
CA ILE A 70 15.88 -4.96 -36.99
C ILE A 70 15.34 -5.51 -38.32
N THR A 71 14.74 -4.64 -39.12
CA THR A 71 14.20 -4.97 -40.45
C THR A 71 14.79 -4.05 -41.51
N GLU A 72 15.05 -4.61 -42.69
CA GLU A 72 15.50 -3.86 -43.87
C GLU A 72 14.33 -3.19 -44.63
N ARG A 73 13.09 -3.42 -44.19
CA ARG A 73 11.90 -2.81 -44.79
C ARG A 73 11.74 -1.39 -44.29
N ASP A 74 11.59 -0.45 -45.22
CA ASP A 74 11.28 0.96 -44.95
C ASP A 74 9.78 1.10 -44.60
N GLU A 75 9.38 0.49 -43.48
CA GLU A 75 8.04 0.61 -42.88
C GLU A 75 8.16 1.23 -41.49
N ASP A 76 7.21 2.09 -41.14
CA ASP A 76 7.10 2.63 -39.78
C ASP A 76 6.87 1.50 -38.77
N ALA A 77 7.61 1.56 -37.66
CA ALA A 77 7.50 0.66 -36.53
C ALA A 77 6.07 0.65 -35.98
N LYS A 78 5.58 -0.56 -35.69
CA LYS A 78 4.21 -0.75 -35.18
C LYS A 78 4.25 -1.06 -33.69
N PRO A 79 3.33 -0.51 -32.87
CA PRO A 79 3.23 -0.90 -31.47
C PRO A 79 2.99 -2.40 -31.31
N THR A 80 3.71 -3.04 -30.39
CA THR A 80 3.42 -4.42 -29.98
C THR A 80 2.05 -4.55 -29.30
N ALA A 81 1.53 -5.78 -29.20
CA ALA A 81 0.31 -6.04 -28.45
C ALA A 81 0.43 -5.66 -26.96
N GLY A 82 1.62 -5.84 -26.36
CA GLY A 82 1.90 -5.41 -24.99
C GLY A 82 1.80 -3.89 -24.82
N PHE A 83 2.40 -3.14 -25.76
CA PHE A 83 2.29 -1.67 -25.83
C PHE A 83 0.82 -1.23 -25.89
N GLN A 84 0.04 -1.79 -26.81
CA GLN A 84 -1.38 -1.44 -26.98
C GLN A 84 -2.22 -1.76 -25.74
N ARG A 85 -1.99 -2.93 -25.13
CA ARG A 85 -2.68 -3.32 -23.89
C ARG A 85 -2.39 -2.36 -22.74
N VAL A 86 -1.15 -1.91 -22.59
CA VAL A 86 -0.77 -0.94 -21.54
C VAL A 86 -1.52 0.38 -21.73
N LEU A 87 -1.56 0.93 -22.95
CA LEU A 87 -2.32 2.15 -23.23
C LEU A 87 -3.82 1.98 -22.98
N GLN A 88 -4.38 0.87 -23.43
CA GLN A 88 -5.80 0.58 -23.24
C GLN A 88 -6.14 0.45 -21.74
N ARG A 89 -5.30 -0.22 -20.95
CA ARG A 89 -5.50 -0.33 -19.49
C ARG A 89 -5.39 1.02 -18.80
N ALA A 90 -4.42 1.85 -19.18
CA ALA A 90 -4.29 3.21 -18.65
C ALA A 90 -5.55 4.04 -18.96
N ALA A 91 -6.07 3.95 -20.18
CA ALA A 91 -7.29 4.66 -20.58
C ALA A 91 -8.54 4.19 -19.81
N ILE A 92 -8.74 2.87 -19.68
CA ILE A 92 -9.86 2.29 -18.92
C ILE A 92 -9.79 2.71 -17.45
N HIS A 93 -8.59 2.70 -16.86
CA HIS A 93 -8.41 3.09 -15.46
C HIS A 93 -8.79 4.56 -15.21
N VAL A 94 -8.35 5.46 -16.08
CA VAL A 94 -8.68 6.89 -16.02
C VAL A 94 -10.19 7.12 -16.19
N GLN A 95 -10.80 6.47 -17.17
CA GLN A 95 -12.26 6.55 -17.38
C GLN A 95 -13.05 6.05 -16.17
N SER A 96 -12.61 4.96 -15.54
CA SER A 96 -13.26 4.41 -14.35
C SER A 96 -13.11 5.26 -13.09
N SER A 97 -12.13 6.16 -13.06
CA SER A 97 -11.85 7.06 -11.93
C SER A 97 -12.45 8.46 -12.11
N GLY A 98 -13.24 8.68 -13.17
CA GLY A 98 -13.90 9.96 -13.44
C GLY A 98 -12.94 11.07 -13.91
N ARG A 99 -11.68 10.74 -14.19
CA ARG A 99 -10.69 11.70 -14.74
C ARG A 99 -10.81 11.74 -16.25
N GLU A 100 -10.60 12.92 -16.84
CA GLU A 100 -10.78 13.13 -18.27
C GLU A 100 -9.51 12.83 -19.10
N GLU A 101 -8.33 12.83 -18.47
CA GLU A 101 -7.04 12.83 -19.16
C GLU A 101 -6.10 11.68 -18.73
N VAL A 102 -5.50 11.01 -19.71
CA VAL A 102 -4.50 9.95 -19.51
C VAL A 102 -3.10 10.55 -19.61
N THR A 103 -2.34 10.49 -18.52
CA THR A 103 -0.96 10.98 -18.42
C THR A 103 0.09 9.86 -18.47
N GLY A 104 1.36 10.21 -18.65
CA GLY A 104 2.49 9.27 -18.59
C GLY A 104 2.56 8.48 -17.28
N ALA A 105 2.15 9.11 -16.17
CA ALA A 105 2.02 8.47 -14.86
C ALA A 105 1.08 7.24 -14.91
N ASN A 106 -0.08 7.36 -15.55
CA ASN A 106 -1.03 6.24 -15.68
C ASN A 106 -0.46 5.10 -16.53
N VAL A 107 0.40 5.42 -17.51
CA VAL A 107 1.06 4.45 -18.36
C VAL A 107 2.11 3.66 -17.58
N ILE A 108 2.92 4.31 -16.74
CA ILE A 108 3.86 3.63 -15.84
C ILE A 108 3.13 2.63 -14.93
N VAL A 109 1.99 3.03 -14.33
CA VAL A 109 1.17 2.12 -13.51
C VAL A 109 0.64 0.94 -14.32
N ALA A 110 0.20 1.18 -15.56
CA ALA A 110 -0.36 0.15 -16.42
C ALA A 110 0.72 -0.82 -16.95
N MET A 111 1.98 -0.39 -17.06
CA MET A 111 3.10 -1.26 -17.46
C MET A 111 3.29 -2.44 -16.53
N PHE A 112 3.14 -2.25 -15.21
CA PHE A 112 3.29 -3.34 -14.23
C PHE A 112 2.30 -4.51 -14.41
N ALA A 113 1.27 -4.37 -15.25
CA ALA A 113 0.39 -5.48 -15.61
C ALA A 113 1.00 -6.40 -16.69
N GLU A 114 2.09 -6.00 -17.34
CA GLU A 114 2.87 -6.79 -18.30
C GLU A 114 4.11 -7.38 -17.59
N ARG A 115 3.89 -8.34 -16.70
CA ARG A 115 4.92 -8.91 -15.80
C ARG A 115 6.11 -9.56 -16.51
N GLU A 116 5.95 -9.92 -17.78
CA GLU A 116 6.97 -10.57 -18.60
C GLU A 116 7.79 -9.56 -19.44
N SER A 117 7.56 -8.26 -19.29
CA SER A 117 8.29 -7.22 -20.01
C SER A 117 9.57 -6.80 -19.27
N HIS A 118 10.63 -6.57 -20.04
CA HIS A 118 11.88 -6.04 -19.50
C HIS A 118 11.72 -4.61 -18.99
N ALA A 119 10.79 -3.82 -19.55
CA ALA A 119 10.43 -2.52 -18.98
C ALA A 119 10.01 -2.62 -17.50
N VAL A 120 9.22 -3.64 -17.14
CA VAL A 120 8.82 -3.87 -15.74
C VAL A 120 9.98 -4.39 -14.91
N TYR A 121 10.81 -5.27 -15.49
CA TYR A 121 12.02 -5.77 -14.83
C TYR A 121 12.94 -4.62 -14.40
N PHE A 122 13.25 -3.66 -15.27
CA PHE A 122 14.13 -2.53 -14.92
C PHE A 122 13.55 -1.62 -13.83
N LEU A 123 12.23 -1.42 -13.83
CA LEU A 123 11.57 -0.69 -12.75
C LEU A 123 11.68 -1.45 -11.41
N GLN A 124 11.51 -2.77 -11.44
CA GLN A 124 11.62 -3.62 -10.25
C GLN A 124 13.05 -3.75 -9.73
N GLU A 125 14.06 -3.72 -10.60
CA GLU A 125 15.48 -3.72 -10.21
C GLU A 125 15.84 -2.49 -9.36
N GLN A 126 15.10 -1.39 -9.53
CA GLN A 126 15.20 -0.18 -8.73
C GLN A 126 14.19 -0.11 -7.58
N ASP A 127 13.67 -1.27 -7.13
CA ASP A 127 12.71 -1.41 -6.05
C ASP A 127 11.40 -0.62 -6.26
N MET A 128 11.05 -0.27 -7.50
CA MET A 128 9.77 0.37 -7.81
C MET A 128 8.69 -0.69 -7.99
N THR A 129 7.62 -0.56 -7.20
CA THR A 129 6.45 -1.43 -7.32
C THR A 129 5.29 -0.70 -7.99
N ARG A 130 4.32 -1.48 -8.50
CA ARG A 130 3.04 -0.92 -8.96
C ARG A 130 2.33 -0.12 -7.87
N PHE A 131 2.46 -0.56 -6.62
CA PHE A 131 1.82 0.08 -5.49
C PHE A 131 2.40 1.48 -5.25
N ASP A 132 3.73 1.63 -5.27
CA ASP A 132 4.40 2.93 -5.13
C ASP A 132 3.88 3.95 -6.17
N ALA A 133 3.80 3.50 -7.42
CA ALA A 133 3.31 4.32 -8.53
C ALA A 133 1.83 4.73 -8.37
N VAL A 134 0.97 3.80 -7.93
CA VAL A 134 -0.45 4.09 -7.67
C VAL A 134 -0.61 5.01 -6.46
N ASN A 135 0.15 4.78 -5.39
CA ASN A 135 0.05 5.55 -4.16
C ASN A 135 0.39 7.02 -4.39
N TYR A 136 1.43 7.28 -5.17
CA TYR A 136 1.79 8.64 -5.58
C TYR A 136 0.72 9.31 -6.47
N ILE A 137 0.13 8.59 -7.44
CA ILE A 137 -0.91 9.16 -8.32
C ILE A 137 -2.21 9.46 -7.56
N SER A 138 -2.56 8.60 -6.59
CA SER A 138 -3.79 8.71 -5.81
C SER A 138 -3.68 9.72 -4.67
N HIS A 139 -2.54 9.78 -3.98
CA HIS A 139 -2.40 10.55 -2.73
C HIS A 139 -1.23 11.54 -2.72
N GLY A 140 -0.40 11.57 -3.77
CA GLY A 140 0.77 12.46 -3.84
C GLY A 140 1.92 12.07 -2.90
N ILE A 141 1.84 10.88 -2.28
CA ILE A 141 2.79 10.39 -1.28
C ILE A 141 4.05 9.87 -1.99
N ALA A 142 5.18 10.52 -1.75
CA ALA A 142 6.47 10.06 -2.26
C ALA A 142 7.15 9.07 -1.29
N LYS A 143 7.86 8.08 -1.85
CA LYS A 143 8.77 7.18 -1.13
C LYS A 143 10.00 7.93 -0.59
N VAL A 144 10.35 9.06 -1.22
CA VAL A 144 11.41 9.98 -0.79
C VAL A 144 10.82 11.09 0.10
N PRO A 145 11.32 11.29 1.34
CA PRO A 145 10.89 12.40 2.18
C PRO A 145 11.22 13.76 1.54
N GLY A 146 10.21 14.58 1.25
CA GLY A 146 10.38 15.94 0.72
C GLY A 146 9.99 16.15 -0.76
N GLU A 147 9.56 15.10 -1.47
CA GLU A 147 9.00 15.19 -2.83
C GLU A 147 7.46 15.03 -2.85
N ASP A 148 6.79 15.34 -1.75
CA ASP A 148 5.32 15.33 -1.71
C ASP A 148 4.76 16.40 -2.64
N ALA A 149 3.98 15.99 -3.64
CA ALA A 149 3.34 16.92 -4.54
C ALA A 149 2.18 17.62 -3.80
N ALA A 150 2.32 18.92 -3.54
CA ALA A 150 1.22 19.77 -3.07
C ALA A 150 0.18 19.91 -4.20
N ARG A 151 -0.71 18.92 -4.33
CA ARG A 151 -1.93 19.03 -5.13
C ARG A 151 -3.10 19.32 -4.20
N THR A 152 -3.53 20.57 -4.19
CA THR A 152 -4.89 20.92 -3.77
C THR A 152 -5.88 20.32 -4.77
N PRO A 153 -6.85 19.48 -4.35
CA PRO A 153 -7.91 19.04 -5.24
C PRO A 153 -8.85 20.22 -5.48
N GLU A 154 -9.08 20.55 -6.76
CA GLU A 154 -10.09 21.49 -7.18
C GLU A 154 -11.36 20.69 -7.56
N GLY A 155 -12.45 20.94 -6.82
CA GLY A 155 -13.81 20.56 -7.24
C GLY A 155 -14.45 19.33 -6.57
N ALA A 156 -14.84 19.46 -5.31
CA ALA A 156 -16.13 18.99 -4.79
C ALA A 156 -16.40 19.68 -3.44
N ASP A 157 -17.40 20.56 -3.42
CA ASP A 157 -17.85 21.29 -2.23
C ASP A 157 -18.32 20.35 -1.11
N ASP A 158 -17.87 20.68 0.10
CA ASP A 158 -18.49 20.56 1.42
C ASP A 158 -19.60 19.51 1.63
N ASP A 159 -19.26 18.37 2.26
CA ASP A 159 -19.61 18.11 3.66
C ASP A 159 -18.93 16.81 4.16
N ALA A 160 -18.60 16.77 5.45
CA ALA A 160 -18.07 15.66 6.24
C ALA A 160 -16.56 15.30 6.15
N GLY A 161 -15.82 15.79 7.16
CA GLY A 161 -14.86 14.99 7.92
C GLY A 161 -13.45 14.86 7.32
N GLY A 162 -12.60 15.85 7.58
CA GLY A 162 -11.18 15.73 7.33
C GLY A 162 -10.55 14.65 8.21
N GLU A 163 -10.28 13.48 7.61
CA GLU A 163 -9.39 12.49 8.19
C GLU A 163 -7.95 12.82 7.81
N SER A 164 -7.19 13.06 8.87
CA SER A 164 -5.76 13.30 8.90
C SER A 164 -5.00 12.23 8.13
N VAL A 165 -4.21 12.71 7.17
CA VAL A 165 -3.03 12.02 6.68
C VAL A 165 -2.16 11.66 7.87
N VAL A 166 -2.18 10.40 8.28
CA VAL A 166 -1.10 9.42 8.10
C VAL A 166 0.33 9.90 8.32
N LYS A 167 0.60 10.95 9.12
CA LYS A 167 1.97 11.42 9.34
C LYS A 167 2.76 10.35 10.08
N GLN A 168 4.01 10.20 9.62
CA GLN A 168 5.00 9.28 10.14
C GLN A 168 4.94 9.13 11.67
N GLY A 169 4.63 7.91 12.13
CA GLY A 169 5.04 7.38 13.44
C GLY A 169 3.96 7.25 14.52
N THR A 170 2.76 7.79 14.35
CA THR A 170 1.76 7.87 15.46
C THR A 170 0.30 7.62 15.05
N GLU A 171 0.02 7.11 13.86
CA GLU A 171 -1.38 6.97 13.42
C GLU A 171 -1.75 5.60 12.83
N ALA A 172 -0.85 4.61 12.82
CA ALA A 172 -1.23 3.24 12.46
C ALA A 172 -2.13 2.62 13.53
N LEU A 173 -1.90 2.90 14.81
CA LEU A 173 -2.82 2.48 15.88
C LEU A 173 -4.17 3.18 15.74
N ALA A 174 -4.19 4.48 15.41
CA ALA A 174 -5.43 5.21 15.21
C ALA A 174 -6.22 4.72 13.98
N ALA A 175 -5.53 4.33 12.91
CA ALA A 175 -6.16 3.89 11.66
C ALA A 175 -6.67 2.44 11.71
N TYR A 176 -5.98 1.55 12.43
CA TYR A 176 -6.23 0.10 12.36
C TYR A 176 -6.57 -0.54 13.70
N CYS A 177 -6.58 0.22 14.78
CA CYS A 177 -6.99 -0.25 16.10
C CYS A 177 -8.03 0.66 16.72
N VAL A 178 -8.78 0.08 17.65
CA VAL A 178 -9.70 0.82 18.52
C VAL A 178 -9.10 0.84 19.93
N ASP A 179 -8.95 2.04 20.49
CA ASP A 179 -8.56 2.20 21.90
C ASP A 179 -9.74 1.83 22.81
N LEU A 180 -9.62 0.68 23.49
CA LEU A 180 -10.65 0.19 24.39
C LEU A 180 -10.68 0.95 25.72
N ASN A 181 -9.55 1.56 26.14
CA ASN A 181 -9.50 2.37 27.35
C ASN A 181 -10.27 3.68 27.13
N ALA A 182 -10.07 4.33 25.99
CA ALA A 182 -10.86 5.50 25.59
C ALA A 182 -12.36 5.16 25.53
N LYS A 183 -12.71 4.03 24.91
CA LYS A 183 -14.10 3.54 24.86
C LYS A 183 -14.69 3.27 26.25
N ALA A 184 -13.90 2.73 27.18
CA ALA A 184 -14.30 2.55 28.58
C ALA A 184 -14.50 3.88 29.32
N ALA A 185 -13.57 4.82 29.16
CA ALA A 185 -13.63 6.15 29.79
C ALA A 185 -14.88 6.94 29.33
N ASP A 186 -15.25 6.79 28.06
CA ASP A 186 -16.48 7.36 27.49
C ASP A 186 -17.77 6.66 27.95
N GLY A 187 -17.68 5.61 28.78
CA GLY A 187 -18.83 4.84 29.24
C GLY A 187 -19.48 3.98 28.16
N ARG A 188 -18.79 3.71 27.04
CA ARG A 188 -19.28 2.89 25.92
C ARG A 188 -19.00 1.39 26.07
N ILE A 189 -18.50 0.97 27.24
CA ILE A 189 -18.27 -0.43 27.58
C ILE A 189 -19.17 -0.82 28.76
N ASP A 190 -20.05 -1.79 28.51
CA ASP A 190 -20.99 -2.29 29.51
C ASP A 190 -20.28 -2.99 30.67
N PRO A 191 -20.89 -3.06 31.87
CA PRO A 191 -20.37 -3.84 32.98
C PRO A 191 -20.28 -5.32 32.61
N LEU A 192 -19.09 -5.90 32.77
CA LEU A 192 -18.87 -7.32 32.58
C LEU A 192 -19.42 -8.09 33.79
N ILE A 193 -20.31 -9.06 33.57
CA ILE A 193 -20.97 -9.82 34.64
C ILE A 193 -20.48 -11.27 34.64
N GLY A 194 -19.96 -11.74 35.77
CA GLY A 194 -19.68 -13.16 36.00
C GLY A 194 -18.47 -13.69 35.24
N ARG A 195 -17.54 -12.81 34.86
CA ARG A 195 -16.28 -13.11 34.15
C ARG A 195 -15.05 -12.53 34.87
N GLU A 196 -15.19 -12.20 36.15
CA GLU A 196 -14.16 -11.54 36.95
C GLU A 196 -12.91 -12.42 37.09
N ALA A 197 -13.10 -13.74 37.20
CA ALA A 197 -12.01 -14.70 37.31
C ALA A 197 -11.16 -14.76 36.02
N GLU A 198 -11.79 -14.68 34.85
CA GLU A 198 -11.09 -14.64 33.57
C GLU A 198 -10.31 -13.35 33.39
N VAL A 199 -10.89 -12.19 33.71
CA VAL A 199 -10.18 -10.90 33.66
C VAL A 199 -9.00 -10.88 34.63
N GLU A 200 -9.20 -11.37 35.86
CA GLU A 200 -8.13 -11.49 36.86
C GLU A 200 -7.00 -12.39 36.37
N ARG A 201 -7.34 -13.49 35.68
CA ARG A 201 -6.35 -14.38 35.08
C ARG A 201 -5.55 -13.68 33.97
N THR A 202 -6.19 -12.83 33.16
CA THR A 202 -5.53 -12.02 32.13
C THR A 202 -4.52 -11.07 32.75
N VAL A 203 -4.92 -10.32 33.78
CA VAL A 203 -4.05 -9.41 34.54
C VAL A 203 -2.80 -10.14 35.04
N GLN A 204 -2.97 -11.31 35.67
CA GLN A 204 -1.86 -12.12 36.16
C GLN A 204 -0.89 -12.57 35.07
N ILE A 205 -1.38 -12.84 33.85
CA ILE A 205 -0.54 -13.27 32.74
C ILE A 205 0.22 -12.07 32.17
N LEU A 206 -0.44 -10.92 31.97
CA LEU A 206 0.18 -9.70 31.44
C LEU A 206 1.29 -9.17 32.36
N CYS A 207 1.15 -9.30 33.68
CA CYS A 207 2.17 -8.90 34.66
C CYS A 207 3.43 -9.79 34.68
N ARG A 208 3.50 -10.87 33.88
CA ARG A 208 4.69 -11.75 33.84
C ARG A 208 5.81 -11.09 33.03
N ARG A 209 7.07 -11.35 33.42
CA ARG A 209 8.24 -10.91 32.63
C ARG A 209 8.40 -11.63 31.29
N THR A 210 7.94 -12.87 31.21
CA THR A 210 8.05 -13.72 30.02
C THR A 210 6.75 -14.50 29.84
N LYS A 211 6.39 -14.82 28.59
CA LYS A 211 5.11 -15.50 28.26
C LYS A 211 3.91 -14.72 28.80
N ASN A 212 3.95 -13.41 28.59
CA ASN A 212 2.94 -12.43 28.96
C ASN A 212 1.86 -12.26 27.88
N ASN A 213 1.59 -13.31 27.10
CA ASN A 213 0.60 -13.30 26.02
C ASN A 213 -0.57 -14.22 26.43
N PRO A 214 -1.68 -13.67 26.96
CA PRO A 214 -2.88 -14.43 27.25
C PRO A 214 -3.53 -14.96 25.96
N LEU A 215 -4.11 -16.16 26.00
CA LEU A 215 -4.90 -16.71 24.90
C LEU A 215 -6.24 -17.19 25.45
N TYR A 216 -7.34 -16.59 24.99
CA TYR A 216 -8.69 -17.00 25.36
C TYR A 216 -9.15 -18.17 24.48
N VAL A 217 -9.49 -19.29 25.11
CA VAL A 217 -9.95 -20.50 24.43
C VAL A 217 -11.41 -20.77 24.80
N GLY A 218 -12.24 -21.04 23.80
CA GLY A 218 -13.67 -21.31 23.95
C GLY A 218 -14.39 -21.22 22.60
N ASP A 219 -15.68 -21.53 22.57
CA ASP A 219 -16.48 -21.46 21.35
C ASP A 219 -16.66 -20.01 20.84
N PRO A 220 -16.95 -19.79 19.54
CA PRO A 220 -17.34 -18.48 19.03
C PRO A 220 -18.58 -17.93 19.74
N GLY A 221 -18.65 -16.62 19.96
CA GLY A 221 -19.82 -15.96 20.55
C GLY A 221 -19.97 -16.07 22.08
N VAL A 222 -19.07 -16.75 22.80
CA VAL A 222 -19.16 -16.85 24.28
C VAL A 222 -18.74 -15.58 25.04
N GLY A 223 -18.44 -14.49 24.32
CA GLY A 223 -18.07 -13.19 24.91
C GLY A 223 -16.58 -13.03 25.23
N LYS A 224 -15.68 -13.64 24.44
CA LYS A 224 -14.21 -13.49 24.60
C LYS A 224 -13.77 -12.03 24.46
N THR A 225 -14.35 -11.31 23.52
CA THR A 225 -14.16 -9.86 23.31
C THR A 225 -14.54 -9.05 24.56
N ALA A 226 -15.62 -9.45 25.25
CA ALA A 226 -16.09 -8.77 26.46
C ALA A 226 -15.09 -8.84 27.63
N ILE A 227 -14.24 -9.88 27.66
CA ILE A 227 -13.17 -10.02 28.67
C ILE A 227 -12.08 -8.96 28.42
N ALA A 228 -11.74 -8.66 27.16
CA ALA A 228 -10.79 -7.60 26.82
C ALA A 228 -11.35 -6.21 27.13
N GLU A 229 -12.63 -5.97 26.82
CA GLU A 229 -13.32 -4.74 27.19
C GLU A 229 -13.41 -4.55 28.71
N GLY A 230 -13.69 -5.63 29.46
CA GLY A 230 -13.69 -5.62 30.93
C GLY A 230 -12.30 -5.33 31.52
N LEU A 231 -11.22 -5.81 30.89
CA LEU A 231 -9.86 -5.45 31.28
C LEU A 231 -9.59 -3.96 31.08
N ALA A 232 -9.93 -3.40 29.92
CA ALA A 232 -9.75 -1.97 29.64
C ALA A 232 -10.49 -1.10 30.67
N ARG A 233 -11.72 -1.48 31.03
CA ARG A 233 -12.49 -0.80 32.08
C ARG A 233 -11.82 -0.90 33.46
N ARG A 234 -11.26 -2.06 33.84
CA ARG A 234 -10.51 -2.19 35.11
C ARG A 234 -9.27 -1.31 35.13
N ILE A 235 -8.58 -1.15 33.99
CA ILE A 235 -7.43 -0.24 33.90
C ILE A 235 -7.88 1.21 34.12
N VAL A 236 -8.92 1.66 33.42
CA VAL A 236 -9.49 3.02 33.57
C VAL A 236 -9.96 3.30 35.00
N ASN A 237 -10.53 2.30 35.68
CA ASN A 237 -10.98 2.43 37.07
C ASN A 237 -9.84 2.30 38.11
N GLY A 238 -8.61 2.00 37.70
CA GLY A 238 -7.50 1.75 38.62
C GLY A 238 -7.63 0.44 39.42
N GLU A 239 -8.41 -0.53 38.93
CA GLU A 239 -8.66 -1.83 39.55
C GLU A 239 -7.64 -2.90 39.11
N VAL A 240 -6.46 -2.49 38.67
CA VAL A 240 -5.34 -3.35 38.23
C VAL A 240 -4.06 -3.05 39.03
N PRO A 241 -3.08 -3.98 39.09
CA PRO A 241 -1.78 -3.70 39.67
C PRO A 241 -1.07 -2.53 38.98
N GLU A 242 -0.21 -1.83 39.72
CA GLU A 242 0.54 -0.63 39.26
C GLU A 242 1.26 -0.84 37.91
N VAL A 243 1.77 -2.05 37.66
CA VAL A 243 2.45 -2.42 36.41
C VAL A 243 1.57 -2.23 35.16
N LEU A 244 0.26 -2.38 35.28
CA LEU A 244 -0.72 -2.20 34.19
C LEU A 244 -1.49 -0.88 34.29
N GLY A 245 -1.20 -0.04 35.29
CA GLY A 245 -1.97 1.17 35.55
C GLY A 245 -1.93 2.19 34.39
N GLU A 246 -0.80 2.23 33.67
CA GLU A 246 -0.60 3.08 32.49
C GLU A 246 -0.75 2.33 31.16
N SER A 247 -1.28 1.09 31.19
CA SER A 247 -1.40 0.29 29.97
C SER A 247 -2.63 0.68 29.14
N THR A 248 -2.46 0.75 27.82
CA THR A 248 -3.56 0.98 26.88
C THR A 248 -3.88 -0.28 26.09
N ILE A 249 -5.14 -0.70 26.09
CA ILE A 249 -5.59 -1.86 25.32
C ILE A 249 -6.05 -1.39 23.93
N TYR A 250 -5.35 -1.83 22.90
CA TYR A 250 -5.71 -1.60 21.50
C TYR A 250 -6.35 -2.85 20.92
N ALA A 251 -7.58 -2.77 20.44
CA ALA A 251 -8.22 -3.85 19.71
C ALA A 251 -7.96 -3.71 18.22
N LEU A 252 -7.38 -4.75 17.60
CA LEU A 252 -7.12 -4.77 16.16
C LEU A 252 -8.44 -4.81 15.36
N ASP A 253 -8.66 -3.85 14.48
CA ASP A 253 -9.83 -3.84 13.60
C ASP A 253 -9.50 -4.60 12.30
N MET A 254 -9.96 -5.84 12.24
CA MET A 254 -9.81 -6.69 11.05
C MET A 254 -10.54 -6.11 9.84
N GLY A 255 -11.65 -5.39 10.03
CA GLY A 255 -12.39 -4.73 8.98
C GLY A 255 -11.58 -3.58 8.36
N ALA A 256 -11.02 -2.70 9.20
CA ALA A 256 -10.15 -1.60 8.76
C ALA A 256 -8.87 -2.13 8.09
N LEU A 257 -8.28 -3.19 8.63
CA LEU A 257 -7.11 -3.83 8.03
C LEU A 257 -7.40 -4.43 6.66
N LEU A 258 -8.56 -5.06 6.46
CA LEU A 258 -8.95 -5.68 5.19
C LEU A 258 -9.52 -4.66 4.18
N ALA A 259 -10.13 -3.58 4.65
CA ALA A 259 -10.74 -2.56 3.83
C ALA A 259 -9.71 -1.94 2.86
N GLY A 260 -10.00 -2.02 1.57
CA GLY A 260 -9.11 -1.53 0.53
C GLY A 260 -7.85 -2.37 0.29
N THR A 261 -7.66 -3.50 0.98
CA THR A 261 -6.60 -4.46 0.63
C THR A 261 -7.06 -5.37 -0.50
N ARG A 262 -6.25 -5.46 -1.55
CA ARG A 262 -6.56 -6.31 -2.73
C ARG A 262 -5.65 -7.53 -2.79
N TYR A 263 -4.52 -7.47 -2.09
CA TYR A 263 -3.54 -8.53 -2.00
C TYR A 263 -3.15 -8.77 -0.54
N ARG A 264 -2.75 -10.01 -0.25
CA ARG A 264 -2.32 -10.44 1.09
C ARG A 264 -1.11 -9.66 1.63
N GLY A 265 -0.24 -9.17 0.75
CA GLY A 265 0.91 -8.35 1.13
C GLY A 265 0.52 -7.03 1.80
N ASP A 266 -0.56 -6.40 1.34
CA ASP A 266 -1.06 -5.13 1.89
C ASP A 266 -1.50 -5.30 3.35
N PHE A 267 -2.14 -6.43 3.65
CA PHE A 267 -2.53 -6.80 5.02
C PHE A 267 -1.30 -7.01 5.90
N GLU A 268 -0.30 -7.75 5.42
CA GLU A 268 0.94 -8.00 6.16
C GLU A 268 1.73 -6.71 6.43
N GLU A 269 1.75 -5.77 5.48
CA GLU A 269 2.41 -4.47 5.64
C GLU A 269 1.71 -3.60 6.69
N ARG A 270 0.37 -3.50 6.64
CA ARG A 270 -0.40 -2.76 7.65
C ARG A 270 -0.23 -3.36 9.04
N LEU A 271 -0.23 -4.69 9.16
CA LEU A 271 0.03 -5.37 10.43
C LEU A 271 1.44 -5.05 10.95
N LYS A 272 2.46 -5.04 10.08
CA LYS A 272 3.82 -4.63 10.46
C LYS A 272 3.87 -3.18 10.94
N ALA A 273 3.13 -2.28 10.32
CA ALA A 273 3.04 -0.89 10.76
C ALA A 273 2.44 -0.78 12.17
N VAL A 274 1.33 -1.48 12.43
CA VAL A 274 0.70 -1.56 13.77
C VAL A 274 1.67 -2.10 14.81
N LEU A 275 2.36 -3.21 14.51
CA LEU A 275 3.33 -3.82 15.44
C LEU A 275 4.51 -2.88 15.73
N LYS A 276 5.03 -2.19 14.71
CA LYS A 276 6.12 -1.23 14.86
C LYS A 276 5.71 -0.05 15.74
N GLU A 277 4.49 0.45 15.60
CA GLU A 277 3.99 1.54 16.45
C GLU A 277 3.76 1.07 17.89
N LEU A 278 3.22 -0.13 18.08
CA LEU A 278 3.07 -0.74 19.41
C LEU A 278 4.41 -0.92 20.12
N GLU A 279 5.46 -1.35 19.42
CA GLU A 279 6.81 -1.49 20.00
C GLU A 279 7.36 -0.16 20.54
N ASN A 280 6.96 0.95 19.91
CA ASN A 280 7.35 2.30 20.32
C ASN A 280 6.38 2.94 21.34
N THR A 281 5.31 2.24 21.72
CA THR A 281 4.28 2.73 22.64
C THR A 281 4.37 1.99 23.98
N PRO A 282 4.98 2.59 25.02
CA PRO A 282 5.12 1.94 26.31
C PRO A 282 3.76 1.57 26.91
N GLY A 283 3.66 0.37 27.48
CA GLY A 283 2.44 -0.10 28.14
C GLY A 283 1.32 -0.53 27.19
N ALA A 284 1.51 -0.47 25.87
CA ALA A 284 0.49 -0.90 24.92
C ALA A 284 0.28 -2.42 24.93
N VAL A 285 -0.99 -2.83 24.90
CA VAL A 285 -1.41 -4.24 24.81
C VAL A 285 -2.30 -4.40 23.61
N LEU A 286 -1.90 -5.25 22.67
CA LEU A 286 -2.69 -5.56 21.48
C LEU A 286 -3.66 -6.72 21.77
N PHE A 287 -4.95 -6.45 21.61
CA PHE A 287 -5.99 -7.46 21.56
C PHE A 287 -6.28 -7.82 20.10
N ILE A 288 -6.22 -9.12 19.80
CA ILE A 288 -6.49 -9.67 18.48
C ILE A 288 -7.64 -10.65 18.63
N ASP A 289 -8.80 -10.30 18.07
CA ASP A 289 -9.89 -11.27 17.98
C ASP A 289 -9.61 -12.28 16.87
N GLU A 290 -10.06 -13.51 17.07
CA GLU A 290 -9.87 -14.61 16.12
C GLU A 290 -8.44 -14.75 15.57
N ILE A 291 -7.43 -14.74 16.45
CA ILE A 291 -6.00 -14.79 16.08
C ILE A 291 -5.61 -15.91 15.08
N HIS A 292 -6.39 -16.99 15.01
CA HIS A 292 -6.19 -18.05 14.04
C HIS A 292 -6.35 -17.58 12.59
N THR A 293 -7.12 -16.52 12.34
CA THR A 293 -7.28 -15.90 11.02
C THR A 293 -5.97 -15.27 10.53
N LEU A 294 -5.21 -14.65 11.44
CA LEU A 294 -3.87 -14.11 11.19
C LEU A 294 -2.83 -15.20 10.98
N ILE A 295 -2.89 -16.28 11.77
CA ILE A 295 -1.93 -17.40 11.67
C ILE A 295 -2.19 -18.23 10.39
N GLY A 296 -3.45 -18.38 10.00
CA GLY A 296 -3.89 -19.10 8.79
C GLY A 296 -3.68 -18.32 7.50
N ALA A 297 -3.73 -16.99 7.57
CA ALA A 297 -3.33 -16.10 6.48
C ALA A 297 -1.83 -16.17 6.17
N GLY A 298 -1.05 -17.09 6.78
CA GLY A 298 0.36 -17.39 6.53
C GLY A 298 0.61 -18.69 5.76
N ALA A 299 -0.25 -19.71 5.94
CA ALA A 299 0.00 -21.06 5.46
C ALA A 299 -0.55 -21.26 4.05
N THR A 300 0.33 -21.55 3.10
CA THR A 300 -0.02 -22.03 1.76
C THR A 300 -0.75 -23.38 1.87
N SER A 301 -2.07 -23.38 1.69
CA SER A 301 -2.75 -24.55 1.13
C SER A 301 -2.81 -24.36 -0.39
N GLY A 302 -2.03 -25.15 -1.13
CA GLY A 302 -2.10 -25.21 -2.59
C GLY A 302 -0.75 -25.36 -3.26
N GLY A 303 -0.25 -26.61 -3.30
CA GLY A 303 0.50 -27.08 -4.46
C GLY A 303 -0.47 -27.48 -5.57
#